data_AF-C3MVS5-F1
#
_entry.id   AF-C3MVS5-F1
#
_cell.length_a   1.000
_cell.length_b   1.000
_cell.length_c   1.000
_cell.angle_alpha   90.00
_cell.angle_beta   90.00
_cell.angle_gamma   90.00
#
_symmetry.space_group_name_H-M   'P 1'
#
loop_
_entity.id
_entity.type
_entity.pdbx_description
1 polymer ?
#
loop_
_entity_poly.entity_id
_entity_poly.type
_entity_poly.pdbx_seq_one_letter_code
_entity_poly.pdbx_strand_id
1 'polypeptide(L)'
;MDLIELLKFEHGIFRIRFYFMEKVDNSLQELETLHDFIVNVHAKMEDLYVFKDIPEAKPYSNDHKLIEKYGDTIIKEKRKDWVPRYMKIVLDHNLNEEKYVFPKVKERKGLVLDIIEQYGFENYQKVTGIDIRNF
;
A
#
# COMPACT_ATOMS: atom_id res chain seq x y z
N MET A 1 11.03 -9.44 11.16
CA MET A 1 9.85 -9.22 10.32
C MET A 1 10.05 -9.93 9.00
N ASP A 2 9.10 -10.73 8.54
CA ASP A 2 9.07 -11.25 7.16
C ASP A 2 8.32 -10.31 6.19
N LEU A 3 8.34 -10.59 4.89
CA LEU A 3 7.66 -9.77 3.88
C LEU A 3 6.14 -9.65 4.11
N ILE A 4 5.46 -10.73 4.51
CA ILE A 4 4.01 -10.71 4.73
C ILE A 4 3.66 -9.93 6.01
N GLU A 5 4.50 -10.03 7.04
CA GLU A 5 4.38 -9.20 8.24
C GLU A 5 4.55 -7.71 7.91
N LEU A 6 5.50 -7.36 7.03
CA LEU A 6 5.69 -5.99 6.54
C LEU A 6 4.46 -5.48 5.79
N LEU A 7 3.95 -6.25 4.82
CA LEU A 7 2.78 -5.86 4.03
C LEU A 7 1.55 -5.69 4.92
N LYS A 8 1.30 -6.61 5.86
CA LYS A 8 0.21 -6.47 6.85
C LYS A 8 0.39 -5.24 7.75
N PHE A 9 1.62 -4.90 8.11
CA PHE A 9 1.92 -3.67 8.83
C PHE A 9 1.55 -2.44 7.99
N GLU A 10 1.97 -2.39 6.73
CA GLU A 10 1.61 -1.32 5.78
C GLU A 10 0.08 -1.22 5.59
N HIS A 11 -0.64 -2.34 5.50
CA HIS A 11 -2.11 -2.35 5.46
C HIS A 11 -2.72 -1.71 6.71
N GLY A 12 -2.13 -1.98 7.88
CA GLY A 12 -2.48 -1.31 9.14
C GLY A 12 -2.28 0.20 9.06
N ILE A 13 -1.15 0.65 8.51
CA ILE A 13 -0.87 2.07 8.29
C ILE A 13 -1.91 2.70 7.35
N PHE A 14 -2.28 2.04 6.25
CA PHE A 14 -3.27 2.57 5.31
C PHE A 14 -4.63 2.77 5.97
N ARG A 15 -5.09 1.80 6.76
CA ARG A 15 -6.33 1.92 7.55
C ARG A 15 -6.31 3.14 8.47
N ILE A 16 -5.21 3.34 9.19
CA ILE A 16 -5.04 4.47 10.12
C ILE A 16 -5.01 5.79 9.35
N ARG A 17 -4.18 5.91 8.31
CA ARG A 17 -4.05 7.17 7.54
C ARG A 17 -5.35 7.53 6.84
N PHE A 18 -6.03 6.56 6.22
CA PHE A 18 -7.33 6.79 5.63
C PHE A 18 -8.39 7.23 6.64
N TYR A 19 -8.42 6.65 7.85
CA TYR A 19 -9.31 7.08 8.92
C TYR A 19 -9.10 8.55 9.32
N PHE A 20 -7.85 9.02 9.35
CA PHE A 20 -7.55 10.43 9.64
C PHE A 20 -7.73 11.34 8.43
N MET A 21 -7.55 10.83 7.20
CA MET A 21 -7.73 11.58 5.96
C MET A 21 -9.15 12.14 5.81
N GLU A 22 -10.16 11.40 6.28
CA GLU A 22 -11.56 11.86 6.30
C GLU A 22 -11.81 13.03 7.27
N LYS A 23 -10.85 13.32 8.16
CA LYS A 23 -10.99 14.29 9.26
C LYS A 23 -10.13 15.54 9.10
N VAL A 24 -9.35 15.63 8.02
CA VAL A 24 -8.41 16.75 7.77
C VAL A 24 -8.81 17.54 6.52
N ASP A 25 -8.68 18.86 6.58
CA ASP A 25 -9.02 19.76 5.45
C ASP A 25 -8.10 19.56 4.23
N ASN A 26 -6.89 19.04 4.48
CA ASN A 26 -5.83 18.83 3.49
C ASN A 26 -5.77 17.39 2.95
N SER A 27 -6.92 16.72 2.87
CA SER A 27 -7.05 15.32 2.46
C SER A 27 -6.41 14.99 1.10
N LEU A 28 -6.34 15.93 0.16
CA LEU A 28 -5.70 15.69 -1.15
C LEU A 28 -4.18 15.58 -1.06
N GLN A 29 -3.51 16.41 -0.27
CA GLN A 29 -2.06 16.33 -0.12
C GLN A 29 -1.66 15.05 0.62
N GLU A 30 -2.45 14.69 1.63
CA GLU A 30 -2.29 13.42 2.35
C GLU A 30 -2.52 12.24 1.41
N LEU A 31 -3.54 12.31 0.55
CA LEU A 31 -3.80 11.30 -0.48
C LEU A 31 -2.65 11.20 -1.46
N GLU A 32 -2.12 12.32 -1.98
CA GLU A 32 -1.01 12.30 -2.93
C GLU A 32 0.22 11.58 -2.36
N THR A 33 0.58 11.89 -1.11
CA THR A 33 1.70 11.22 -0.41
C THR A 33 1.45 9.74 -0.22
N LEU A 34 0.25 9.37 0.23
CA LEU A 34 -0.09 7.97 0.50
C LEU A 34 -0.27 7.16 -0.80
N HIS A 35 -0.82 7.78 -1.83
CA HIS A 35 -1.01 7.18 -3.15
C HIS A 35 0.32 6.84 -3.81
N ASP A 36 1.29 7.76 -3.77
CA ASP A 36 2.64 7.50 -4.26
C ASP A 36 3.25 6.28 -3.58
N PHE A 37 3.16 6.19 -2.25
CA PHE A 37 3.65 5.03 -1.51
C PHE A 37 2.94 3.73 -1.93
N ILE A 38 1.60 3.74 -1.99
CA ILE A 38 0.81 2.56 -2.35
C ILE A 38 1.22 2.04 -3.73
N VAL A 39 1.31 2.92 -4.73
CA VAL A 39 1.57 2.51 -6.12
C VAL A 39 3.05 2.20 -6.36
N ASN A 40 3.95 3.04 -5.85
CA ASN A 40 5.37 2.97 -6.20
C ASN A 40 6.20 2.08 -5.29
N VAL A 41 5.66 1.66 -4.15
CA VAL A 41 6.35 0.80 -3.16
C VAL A 41 5.55 -0.47 -2.96
N HIS A 42 4.41 -0.33 -2.28
CA HIS A 42 3.61 -1.46 -1.78
C HIS A 42 3.14 -2.39 -2.90
N ALA A 43 2.38 -1.87 -3.86
CA ALA A 43 1.85 -2.64 -4.98
C ALA A 43 2.95 -3.30 -5.83
N LYS A 44 4.06 -2.59 -6.06
CA LYS A 44 5.20 -3.14 -6.80
C LYS A 44 5.87 -4.30 -6.06
N MET A 45 6.03 -4.19 -4.73
CA MET A 45 6.60 -5.28 -3.93
C MET A 45 5.72 -6.52 -3.99
N GLU A 46 4.41 -6.36 -3.90
CA GLU A 46 3.47 -7.46 -4.00
C GLU A 46 3.53 -8.12 -5.38
N ASP A 47 3.50 -7.34 -6.46
CA ASP A 47 3.62 -7.87 -7.82
C ASP A 47 4.94 -8.64 -8.05
N LEU A 48 6.06 -8.10 -7.55
CA LEU A 48 7.39 -8.67 -7.77
C LEU A 48 7.69 -9.89 -6.90
N TYR A 49 7.29 -9.87 -5.63
CA TYR A 49 7.75 -10.83 -4.63
C TYR A 49 6.65 -11.73 -4.08
N VAL A 50 5.39 -11.34 -4.20
CA VAL A 50 4.24 -12.10 -3.66
C VAL A 50 3.45 -12.75 -4.79
N PHE A 51 2.91 -11.97 -5.72
CA PHE A 51 1.96 -12.44 -6.74
C PHE A 51 2.62 -13.22 -7.86
N LYS A 52 3.91 -12.96 -8.14
CA LYS A 52 4.69 -13.69 -9.14
C LYS A 52 4.58 -15.21 -9.01
N ASP A 53 4.49 -15.72 -7.77
CA ASP A 53 4.48 -17.16 -7.48
C ASP A 53 3.06 -17.70 -7.19
N ILE A 54 2.02 -16.88 -7.36
CA ILE A 54 0.61 -17.23 -7.10
C ILE A 54 -0.25 -16.85 -8.31
N PRO A 55 -0.53 -17.77 -9.26
CA PRO A 55 -1.31 -17.49 -10.45
C PRO A 55 -2.69 -16.89 -10.17
N GLU A 56 -3.35 -17.31 -9.08
CA GLU A 56 -4.64 -16.80 -8.63
C GLU A 56 -4.58 -15.37 -8.10
N ALA A 57 -3.39 -14.80 -7.90
CA ALA A 57 -3.20 -13.42 -7.47
C ALA A 57 -3.31 -12.41 -8.62
N LYS A 58 -3.40 -12.86 -9.88
CA LYS A 58 -3.52 -11.99 -11.07
C LYS A 58 -4.63 -10.93 -10.99
N PRO A 59 -5.82 -11.19 -10.42
CA PRO A 59 -6.83 -10.15 -10.22
C PRO A 59 -6.35 -9.00 -9.32
N TYR A 60 -5.55 -9.28 -8.29
CA TYR A 60 -5.01 -8.29 -7.36
C TYR A 60 -3.98 -7.38 -8.06
N SER A 61 -3.10 -7.96 -8.89
CA SER A 61 -2.24 -7.16 -9.79
C SER A 61 -3.03 -6.25 -10.76
N ASN A 62 -4.25 -6.65 -11.15
CA ASN A 62 -5.09 -5.79 -11.98
C ASN A 62 -5.75 -4.68 -11.15
N ASP A 63 -6.11 -4.96 -9.89
CA ASP A 63 -6.61 -3.96 -8.96
C ASP A 63 -5.55 -2.88 -8.70
N HIS A 64 -4.26 -3.20 -8.65
CA HIS A 64 -3.19 -2.19 -8.59
C HIS A 64 -3.27 -1.16 -9.71
N LYS A 65 -3.54 -1.61 -10.95
CA LYS A 65 -3.70 -0.70 -12.10
C LYS A 65 -4.96 0.15 -12.00
N LEU A 66 -6.02 -0.39 -11.38
CA LEU A 66 -7.23 0.37 -11.10
C LEU A 66 -6.95 1.44 -10.03
N ILE A 67 -6.28 1.05 -8.94
CA ILE A 67 -5.88 1.94 -7.83
C ILE A 67 -5.01 3.07 -8.36
N GLU A 68 -3.97 2.76 -9.14
CA GLU A 68 -3.08 3.73 -9.81
C GLU A 68 -3.91 4.74 -10.62
N LYS A 69 -4.65 4.27 -11.64
CA LYS A 69 -5.40 5.17 -12.52
C LYS A 69 -6.46 5.99 -11.79
N TYR A 70 -7.15 5.40 -10.82
CA TYR A 70 -8.21 6.08 -10.08
C TYR A 70 -7.61 7.15 -9.16
N GLY A 71 -6.53 6.84 -8.44
CA GLY A 71 -5.82 7.80 -7.59
C GLY A 71 -5.17 8.94 -8.38
N ASP A 72 -4.48 8.63 -9.49
CA ASP A 72 -3.92 9.63 -10.42
C ASP A 72 -4.98 10.61 -10.90
N THR A 73 -6.17 10.10 -11.27
CA THR A 73 -7.28 10.93 -11.72
C THR A 73 -7.77 11.85 -10.60
N ILE A 74 -7.91 11.33 -9.38
CA ILE A 74 -8.32 12.14 -8.22
C ILE A 74 -7.34 13.27 -7.97
N ILE A 75 -6.03 12.99 -7.98
CA ILE A 75 -4.98 13.97 -7.71
C ILE A 75 -4.94 15.02 -8.82
N LYS A 76 -4.89 14.59 -10.09
CA LYS A 76 -4.81 15.46 -11.25
C LYS A 76 -6.02 16.39 -11.36
N GLU A 77 -7.22 15.86 -11.18
CA GLU A 77 -8.48 16.61 -11.31
C GLU A 77 -8.97 17.21 -9.99
N LYS A 78 -8.22 17.01 -8.89
CA LYS A 78 -8.57 17.47 -7.53
C LYS A 78 -9.97 17.02 -7.07
N ARG A 79 -10.36 15.79 -7.40
CA ARG A 79 -11.70 15.21 -7.12
C ARG A 79 -11.84 14.74 -5.69
N LYS A 80 -11.94 15.69 -4.75
CA LYS A 80 -12.17 15.39 -3.32
C LYS A 80 -13.38 14.47 -3.08
N ASP A 81 -14.41 14.60 -3.91
CA ASP A 81 -15.63 13.79 -3.86
C ASP A 81 -15.40 12.29 -4.15
N TRP A 82 -14.29 11.93 -4.79
CA TRP A 82 -13.95 10.55 -5.15
C TRP A 82 -13.01 9.86 -4.16
N VAL A 83 -12.41 10.62 -3.23
CA VAL A 83 -11.48 10.11 -2.22
C VAL A 83 -12.09 8.97 -1.38
N PRO A 84 -13.34 9.05 -0.88
CA PRO A 84 -13.92 7.95 -0.10
C PRO A 84 -14.04 6.65 -0.91
N ARG A 85 -14.30 6.75 -2.22
CA ARG A 85 -14.36 5.58 -3.10
C ARG A 85 -12.99 4.97 -3.32
N TYR A 86 -11.96 5.80 -3.52
CA TYR A 86 -10.57 5.33 -3.62
C TYR A 86 -10.14 4.57 -2.38
N MET A 87 -10.39 5.16 -1.19
CA MET A 87 -10.10 4.52 0.09
C MET A 87 -10.76 3.15 0.22
N LYS A 88 -12.04 3.06 -0.13
CA LYS A 88 -12.76 1.78 -0.11
C LYS A 88 -12.14 0.74 -1.03
N ILE A 89 -11.73 1.12 -2.25
CA ILE A 89 -11.09 0.21 -3.20
C ILE A 89 -9.80 -0.38 -2.61
N VAL A 90 -8.92 0.49 -2.08
CA VAL A 90 -7.67 0.04 -1.46
C VAL A 90 -7.98 -0.85 -0.25
N LEU A 91 -8.82 -0.42 0.69
CA LEU A 91 -9.11 -1.21 1.89
C LEU A 91 -9.74 -2.58 1.61
N ASP A 92 -10.64 -2.67 0.64
CA ASP A 92 -11.23 -3.95 0.22
C ASP A 92 -10.20 -4.87 -0.44
N HIS A 93 -9.33 -4.31 -1.27
CA HIS A 93 -8.25 -5.03 -1.93
C HIS A 93 -7.29 -5.64 -0.90
N ASN A 94 -6.75 -4.83 0.00
CA ASN A 94 -5.86 -5.25 1.08
C ASN A 94 -6.50 -6.32 1.99
N LEU A 95 -7.80 -6.19 2.30
CA LEU A 95 -8.53 -7.20 3.09
C LEU A 95 -8.63 -8.55 2.37
N ASN A 96 -8.87 -8.52 1.05
CA ASN A 96 -8.97 -9.74 0.26
C ASN A 96 -7.60 -10.43 0.12
N GLU A 97 -6.51 -9.69 0.00
CA GLU A 97 -5.15 -10.25 -0.01
C GLU A 97 -4.80 -10.94 1.28
N GLU A 98 -5.03 -10.26 2.41
CA GLU A 98 -4.83 -10.82 3.75
C GLU A 98 -5.60 -12.13 3.94
N LYS A 99 -6.79 -12.22 3.35
CA LYS A 99 -7.68 -13.37 3.49
C LYS A 99 -7.36 -14.52 2.53
N TYR A 100 -7.00 -14.21 1.28
CA TYR A 100 -6.98 -15.22 0.21
C TYR A 100 -5.61 -15.43 -0.45
N VAL A 101 -4.70 -14.47 -0.32
CA VAL A 101 -3.37 -14.51 -0.95
C VAL A 101 -2.29 -14.75 0.09
N PHE A 102 -2.17 -13.87 1.10
CA PHE A 102 -1.11 -13.94 2.11
C PHE A 102 -1.00 -15.29 2.84
N PRO A 103 -2.09 -16.01 3.18
CA PRO A 103 -1.97 -17.33 3.81
C PRO A 103 -1.30 -18.41 2.95
N LYS A 104 -1.18 -18.18 1.63
CA LYS A 104 -0.57 -19.11 0.67
C LYS A 104 0.91 -18.82 0.43
N VAL A 105 1.38 -17.66 0.88
CA VAL A 105 2.75 -17.21 0.64
C VAL A 105 3.67 -17.87 1.65
N LYS A 106 4.72 -18.53 1.17
CA LYS A 106 5.78 -19.04 2.05
C LYS A 106 6.56 -17.86 2.63
N GLU A 107 7.01 -18.02 3.88
CA GLU A 107 7.84 -17.05 4.57
C GLU A 107 9.03 -16.61 3.70
N ARG A 108 9.26 -15.30 3.61
CA ARG A 108 10.39 -14.69 2.89
C ARG A 108 11.12 -13.72 3.81
N LYS A 109 12.33 -14.12 4.23
CA LYS A 109 13.21 -13.30 5.07
C LYS A 109 14.25 -12.57 4.23
N GLY A 110 14.78 -11.49 4.77
CA GLY A 110 15.90 -10.75 4.21
C GLY A 110 15.54 -9.69 3.15
N LEU A 111 14.30 -9.66 2.65
CA LEU A 111 13.89 -8.68 1.63
C LEU A 111 13.42 -7.34 2.20
N VAL A 112 13.04 -7.31 3.49
CA VAL A 112 12.36 -6.16 4.09
C VAL A 112 13.24 -4.91 4.10
N LEU A 113 14.50 -5.02 4.55
CA LEU A 113 15.39 -3.86 4.60
C LEU A 113 15.76 -3.35 3.21
N ASP A 114 16.02 -4.25 2.26
CA ASP A 114 16.33 -3.88 0.86
C ASP A 114 15.19 -3.10 0.21
N ILE A 115 13.95 -3.52 0.47
CA ILE A 115 12.73 -2.85 0.00
C ILE A 115 12.61 -1.45 0.60
N ILE A 116 12.78 -1.34 1.92
CA ILE A 116 12.70 -0.05 2.62
C ILE A 116 13.79 0.89 2.13
N GLU A 117 15.01 0.37 1.93
CA GLU A 117 16.15 1.13 1.42
C GLU A 117 15.88 1.68 0.01
N GLN A 118 15.29 0.88 -0.88
CA GLN A 118 14.97 1.29 -2.26
C GLN A 118 13.98 2.46 -2.32
N TYR A 119 13.03 2.54 -1.39
CA TYR A 119 12.12 3.70 -1.30
C TYR A 119 12.77 4.91 -0.60
N GLY A 120 13.83 4.65 0.18
CA GLY A 120 14.49 5.61 1.03
C GLY A 120 13.93 5.56 2.44
N PHE A 121 14.81 5.24 3.39
CA PHE A 121 14.52 5.11 4.81
C PHE A 121 13.68 6.28 5.37
N GLU A 122 14.08 7.52 5.10
CA GLU A 122 13.35 8.69 5.59
C GLU A 122 11.92 8.77 5.05
N ASN A 123 11.71 8.44 3.77
CA ASN A 123 10.39 8.50 3.15
C ASN A 123 9.49 7.40 3.71
N TYR A 124 10.03 6.19 3.87
CA TYR A 124 9.33 5.07 4.48
C TYR A 124 8.88 5.40 5.90
N GLN A 125 9.79 5.97 6.72
CA GLN A 125 9.49 6.39 8.08
C GLN A 125 8.45 7.52 8.13
N LYS A 126 8.48 8.49 7.20
CA LYS A 126 7.46 9.56 7.12
C LYS A 126 6.07 9.00 6.85
N VAL A 127 5.96 7.97 6.01
CA VAL A 127 4.66 7.36 5.65
C VAL A 127 4.14 6.44 6.75
N THR A 128 5.03 5.60 7.30
CA THR A 128 4.62 4.50 8.18
C THR A 128 4.80 4.80 9.67
N GLY A 129 5.58 5.81 10.02
CA GLY A 129 5.94 6.14 11.40
C GLY A 129 6.92 5.16 12.05
N ILE A 130 7.42 4.15 11.31
CA ILE A 130 8.35 3.17 11.88
C ILE A 130 9.74 3.80 12.07
N ASP A 131 10.36 3.54 13.21
CA ASP A 131 11.77 3.85 13.41
C ASP A 131 12.62 2.67 12.93
N ILE A 132 13.27 2.86 11.79
CA ILE A 132 14.00 1.80 11.09
C ILE A 132 15.28 1.39 11.86
N ARG A 133 15.71 2.19 12.84
CA ARG A 133 16.81 1.81 13.74
C ARG A 133 16.42 0.71 14.71
N ASN A 134 15.13 0.45 14.88
CA ASN A 134 14.57 -0.57 15.78
C ASN A 134 14.11 -1.83 15.02
N PHE A 135 14.54 -1.99 13.77
CA PHE A 135 14.16 -3.10 12.89
C PHE A 135 15.06 -4.33 13.06
#